data_AF-A0A2I2KPV5-F1
#
_entry.id   AF-A0A2I2KPV5-F1
#
_cell.length_a   1.000
_cell.length_b   1.000
_cell.length_c   1.000
_cell.angle_alpha   90.00
_cell.angle_beta   90.00
_cell.angle_gamma   90.00
#
_symmetry.space_group_name_H-M   'P 1'
#
loop_
_entity.id
_entity.type
_entity.pdbx_description
1 polymer ?
#
loop_
_entity_poly.entity_id
_entity_poly.type
_entity_poly.pdbx_seq_one_letter_code
_entity_poly.pdbx_strand_id
1 'polypeptide(L)'
;MARAVYDVVIRGGAECRPPTGGFYVYPDFEPLRETLAGKSVVGGESLQRHLLDNCGIAVLAGVHFGDAARALRFRTATSILYGATRAEQQAALDAPDPLAVGHVRAALDAIEAGFAELAGP
;
A
#
# COMPACT_ATOMS: atom_id res chain seq x y z
N MET A 1 -8.30 9.22 -2.14
CA MET A 1 -7.50 8.18 -1.45
C MET A 1 -6.79 7.22 -2.41
N ALA A 2 -7.51 6.40 -3.19
CA ALA A 2 -6.89 5.38 -4.06
C ALA A 2 -5.80 5.93 -5.00
N ARG A 3 -6.03 7.08 -5.63
CA ARG A 3 -5.03 7.74 -6.48
C ARG A 3 -3.77 8.15 -5.73
N ALA A 4 -3.91 8.68 -4.52
CA ALA A 4 -2.76 9.06 -3.69
C ALA A 4 -1.90 7.84 -3.33
N VAL A 5 -2.52 6.73 -2.91
CA VAL A 5 -1.77 5.48 -2.63
C VAL A 5 -1.12 4.94 -3.91
N TYR A 6 -1.81 5.01 -5.05
CA TYR A 6 -1.21 4.70 -6.36
C TYR A 6 0.06 5.55 -6.61
N ASP A 7 0.00 6.86 -6.42
CA ASP A 7 1.16 7.72 -6.66
C ASP A 7 2.31 7.41 -5.68
N VAL A 8 2.01 7.01 -4.43
CA VAL A 8 3.01 6.55 -3.45
C VAL A 8 3.70 5.26 -3.91
N VAL A 9 2.96 4.22 -4.34
CA VAL A 9 3.57 2.96 -4.77
C VAL A 9 4.42 3.13 -6.03
N ILE A 10 3.99 3.98 -6.98
CA ILE A 10 4.78 4.27 -8.18
C ILE A 10 6.10 4.97 -7.82
N ARG A 11 6.07 5.94 -6.89
CA ARG A 11 7.30 6.59 -6.39
C ARG A 11 8.20 5.62 -5.62
N GLY A 12 7.60 4.62 -4.97
CA GLY A 12 8.30 3.52 -4.34
C GLY A 12 8.88 2.48 -5.31
N GLY A 13 8.80 2.69 -6.63
CA GLY A 13 9.42 1.81 -7.63
C GLY A 13 8.57 0.61 -8.03
N ALA A 14 7.32 0.52 -7.57
CA ALA A 14 6.38 -0.50 -8.03
C ALA A 14 5.79 -0.14 -9.40
N GLU A 15 5.37 -1.16 -10.15
CA GLU A 15 4.41 -0.98 -11.23
C GLU A 15 2.99 -1.06 -10.65
N CYS A 16 2.06 -0.27 -11.17
CA CYS A 16 0.66 -0.37 -10.75
C CYS A 16 -0.25 0.12 -11.88
N ARG A 17 -1.43 -0.47 -12.01
CA ARG A 17 -2.48 0.08 -12.88
C ARG A 17 -3.14 1.27 -12.17
N PRO A 18 -3.39 2.41 -12.87
CA PRO A 18 -4.14 3.52 -12.29
C PRO A 18 -5.53 3.07 -11.81
N PRO A 19 -5.96 3.44 -10.59
CA PRO A 19 -7.28 3.08 -10.10
C PRO A 19 -8.35 3.88 -10.86
N THR A 20 -9.33 3.18 -11.44
CA THR A 20 -10.47 3.78 -12.15
C THR A 20 -11.77 3.79 -11.32
N GLY A 21 -11.78 3.08 -10.19
CA GLY A 21 -12.92 2.98 -9.29
C GLY A 21 -12.65 2.08 -8.10
N GLY A 22 -13.60 2.03 -7.17
CA GLY A 22 -13.47 1.26 -5.94
C GLY A 22 -12.45 1.86 -4.96
N PHE A 23 -12.00 1.02 -4.02
CA PHE A 23 -11.15 1.43 -2.90
C PHE A 23 -9.93 0.54 -2.72
N TYR A 24 -9.48 -0.14 -3.79
CA TYR A 24 -8.29 -0.98 -3.77
C TYR A 24 -7.25 -0.50 -4.78
N VAL A 25 -5.98 -0.74 -4.48
CA VAL A 25 -4.90 -0.72 -5.47
C VAL A 25 -4.16 -2.07 -5.45
N TYR A 26 -3.51 -2.40 -6.56
CA TYR A 26 -2.85 -3.69 -6.76
C TYR A 26 -1.44 -3.50 -7.34
N PRO A 27 -0.48 -3.06 -6.51
CA PRO A 27 0.90 -2.85 -6.95
C PRO A 27 1.63 -4.17 -7.22
N ASP A 28 2.60 -4.06 -8.12
CA ASP A 28 3.57 -5.07 -8.49
C ASP A 28 4.99 -4.59 -8.13
N PHE A 29 5.59 -5.24 -7.14
CA PHE A 29 6.94 -4.98 -6.65
C PHE A 29 7.99 -5.91 -7.29
N GLU A 30 7.65 -6.64 -8.36
CA GLU A 30 8.63 -7.39 -9.16
C GLU A 30 9.87 -6.59 -9.59
N PRO A 31 9.76 -5.29 -9.97
CA PRO A 31 10.94 -4.48 -10.29
C PRO A 31 11.98 -4.39 -9.15
N LEU A 32 11.55 -4.61 -7.90
CA LEU A 32 12.38 -4.55 -6.70
C LEU A 32 12.81 -5.94 -6.21
N ARG A 33 12.64 -7.00 -7.01
CA ARG A 33 12.90 -8.39 -6.60
C ARG A 33 14.27 -8.61 -5.98
N GLU A 34 15.33 -8.04 -6.54
CA GLU A 34 16.69 -8.23 -6.02
C GLU A 34 16.88 -7.56 -4.65
N THR A 35 16.42 -6.31 -4.51
CA THR A 35 16.41 -5.57 -3.24
C THR A 35 15.62 -6.32 -2.17
N LEU A 36 14.42 -6.77 -2.52
CA LEU A 36 13.53 -7.50 -1.62
C LEU A 36 14.08 -8.87 -1.23
N ALA A 37 14.78 -9.56 -2.14
CA ALA A 37 15.46 -10.81 -1.81
C ALA A 37 16.54 -10.61 -0.73
N GLY A 38 17.25 -9.47 -0.74
CA GLY A 38 18.17 -9.07 0.34
C GLY A 38 17.50 -8.94 1.72
N LYS A 39 16.19 -8.66 1.74
CA LYS A 39 15.34 -8.58 2.93
C LYS A 39 14.59 -9.89 3.21
N SER A 40 14.98 -11.02 2.59
CA SER A 40 14.30 -12.32 2.67
C SER A 40 12.85 -12.32 2.15
N VAL A 41 12.49 -11.34 1.32
CA VAL A 41 11.19 -11.24 0.66
C VAL A 41 11.31 -11.84 -0.74
N VAL A 42 10.73 -13.03 -0.92
CA VAL A 42 10.92 -13.87 -2.12
C VAL A 42 9.63 -14.18 -2.88
N GLY A 43 8.48 -13.76 -2.34
CA GLY A 43 7.15 -13.93 -2.92
C GLY A 43 6.07 -13.19 -2.14
N GLY A 44 4.81 -13.38 -2.55
CA GLY A 44 3.68 -12.60 -2.04
C GLY A 44 3.47 -12.71 -0.53
N GLU A 45 3.54 -13.92 0.04
CA GLU A 45 3.32 -14.11 1.49
C GLU A 45 4.46 -13.53 2.34
N SER A 46 5.71 -13.66 1.90
CA SER A 46 6.86 -13.03 2.58
C SER A 46 6.78 -11.51 2.48
N LEU A 47 6.30 -10.96 1.36
CA LEU A 47 6.12 -9.51 1.18
C LEU A 47 5.01 -8.98 2.10
N GLN A 48 3.87 -9.66 2.16
CA GLN A 48 2.79 -9.33 3.09
C GLN A 48 3.28 -9.34 4.55
N ARG A 49 4.05 -10.35 4.92
CA ARG A 49 4.59 -10.50 6.28
C ARG A 49 5.59 -9.40 6.62
N HIS A 50 6.51 -9.09 5.71
CA HIS A 50 7.48 -8.00 5.89
C HIS A 50 6.77 -6.65 6.05
N LEU A 51 5.79 -6.35 5.19
CA LEU A 51 4.99 -5.13 5.30
C LEU A 51 4.28 -5.01 6.64
N LEU A 52 3.73 -6.11 7.16
CA LEU A 52 3.06 -6.11 8.45
C LEU A 52 4.05 -5.96 9.61
N ASP A 53 5.06 -6.82 9.67
CA ASP A 53 5.94 -6.96 10.83
C ASP A 53 6.94 -5.79 10.94
N ASN A 54 7.42 -5.28 9.80
CA ASN A 54 8.47 -4.25 9.76
C ASN A 54 7.93 -2.85 9.44
N CYS A 55 6.83 -2.75 8.68
CA CYS A 55 6.27 -1.45 8.28
C CYS A 55 4.93 -1.13 8.96
N GLY A 56 4.31 -2.09 9.66
CA GLY A 56 2.97 -1.92 10.25
C GLY A 56 1.84 -1.81 9.22
N ILE A 57 2.08 -2.22 7.97
CA ILE A 57 1.13 -2.09 6.86
C ILE A 57 0.49 -3.45 6.57
N ALA A 58 -0.78 -3.59 6.88
CA ALA A 58 -1.55 -4.78 6.54
C ALA A 58 -2.01 -4.77 5.07
N VAL A 59 -1.64 -5.80 4.32
CA VAL A 59 -2.06 -6.03 2.92
C VAL A 59 -2.51 -7.48 2.72
N LEU A 60 -3.09 -7.80 1.56
CA LEU A 60 -3.39 -9.17 1.16
C LEU A 60 -2.53 -9.56 -0.06
N ALA A 61 -1.68 -10.56 0.09
CA ALA A 61 -0.81 -11.08 -0.95
C ALA A 61 -1.59 -11.55 -2.17
N GLY A 62 -1.01 -11.36 -3.35
CA GLY A 62 -1.63 -11.71 -4.62
C GLY A 62 -1.96 -13.20 -4.75
N VAL A 63 -1.21 -14.07 -4.08
CA VAL A 63 -1.45 -15.52 -4.06
C VAL A 63 -2.84 -15.89 -3.50
N HIS A 64 -3.39 -15.06 -2.61
CA HIS A 64 -4.76 -15.24 -2.10
C HIS A 64 -5.84 -14.92 -3.16
N PHE A 65 -5.45 -14.31 -4.28
CA PHE A 65 -6.31 -13.96 -5.41
C PHE A 65 -5.97 -14.74 -6.69
N GLY A 66 -5.04 -15.69 -6.62
CA GLY A 66 -4.65 -16.54 -7.75
C GLY A 66 -3.38 -16.15 -8.49
N ASP A 67 -2.59 -15.18 -7.99
CA ASP A 67 -1.24 -14.96 -8.52
C ASP A 67 -0.32 -16.13 -8.18
N ALA A 68 0.78 -16.27 -8.94
CA ALA A 68 1.85 -17.20 -8.60
C ALA A 68 2.43 -16.88 -7.21
N ALA A 69 2.79 -17.91 -6.42
CA ALA A 69 3.30 -17.73 -5.06
C ALA A 69 4.55 -16.82 -4.97
N ARG A 70 5.39 -16.83 -6.01
CA ARG A 70 6.59 -15.99 -6.10
C ARG A 70 6.33 -14.57 -6.60
N ALA A 71 5.11 -14.25 -7.06
CA ALA A 71 4.76 -12.92 -7.52
C ALA A 71 4.79 -11.93 -6.34
N LEU A 72 5.52 -10.83 -6.50
CA LEU A 72 5.66 -9.76 -5.50
C LEU A 72 4.50 -8.75 -5.61
N ARG A 73 3.27 -9.26 -5.57
CA ARG A 73 2.04 -8.48 -5.73
C ARG A 73 1.17 -8.58 -4.51
N PHE A 74 0.40 -7.54 -4.25
CA PHE A 74 -0.60 -7.54 -3.20
C PHE A 74 -1.76 -6.61 -3.53
N ARG A 75 -2.90 -6.84 -2.88
CA ARG A 75 -4.03 -5.91 -2.84
C ARG A 75 -3.99 -5.15 -1.52
N THR A 76 -4.11 -3.83 -1.59
CA THR A 76 -4.27 -2.98 -0.41
C THR A 76 -5.56 -2.17 -0.49
N ALA A 77 -6.26 -2.05 0.65
CA ALA A 77 -7.50 -1.31 0.78
C ALA A 77 -7.23 0.12 1.24
N THR A 78 -7.78 1.08 0.53
CA THR A 78 -7.63 2.52 0.81
C THR A 78 -8.80 3.10 1.60
N SER A 79 -9.84 2.30 1.87
CA SER A 79 -10.99 2.69 2.68
C SER A 79 -10.63 2.94 4.15
N ILE A 80 -9.58 2.29 4.66
CA ILE A 80 -9.10 2.51 6.04
C ILE A 80 -8.60 3.94 6.25
N LEU A 81 -8.14 4.62 5.19
CA LEU A 81 -7.61 5.97 5.25
C LEU A 81 -8.66 7.02 5.65
N TYR A 82 -9.95 6.72 5.50
CA TYR A 82 -11.00 7.64 5.92
C TYR A 82 -11.05 7.83 7.44
N GLY A 83 -10.48 6.90 8.22
CA GLY A 83 -10.39 7.00 9.68
C GLY A 83 -10.95 5.78 10.40
N ALA A 84 -10.53 5.61 11.65
CA ALA A 84 -10.93 4.50 12.50
C ALA A 84 -12.30 4.76 13.15
N THR A 85 -12.67 6.02 13.34
CA THR A 85 -13.94 6.43 13.95
C THR A 85 -14.92 6.99 12.93
N ARG A 86 -16.21 6.95 13.26
CA ARG A 86 -17.26 7.60 12.44
C ARG A 86 -17.00 9.10 12.26
N ALA A 87 -16.48 9.77 13.29
CA ALA A 87 -16.19 11.20 13.25
C ALA A 87 -15.06 11.52 12.25
N GLU A 88 -13.97 10.76 12.29
CA GLU A 88 -12.86 10.89 11.33
C GLU A 88 -13.32 10.59 9.90
N GLN A 89 -14.09 9.51 9.72
CA GLN A 89 -14.66 9.14 8.43
C GLN A 89 -15.53 10.25 7.85
N GLN A 90 -16.41 10.82 8.68
CA GLN A 90 -17.26 11.93 8.26
C GLN A 90 -16.43 13.17 7.92
N ALA A 91 -15.42 13.50 8.73
CA ALA A 91 -14.52 14.61 8.44
C ALA A 91 -13.76 14.45 7.11
N ALA A 92 -13.32 13.23 6.79
CA ALA A 92 -12.68 12.95 5.50
C ALA A 92 -13.65 12.99 4.31
N LEU A 93 -14.92 12.61 4.51
CA LEU A 93 -15.97 12.66 3.49
C LEU A 93 -16.45 14.09 3.19
N ASP A 94 -16.53 14.93 4.22
CA ASP A 94 -17.02 16.32 4.10
C ASP A 94 -15.93 17.30 3.62
N ALA A 95 -14.65 16.90 3.71
CA ALA A 95 -13.53 17.73 3.31
C ALA A 95 -13.49 17.98 1.79
N PRO A 96 -13.33 19.24 1.34
CA PRO A 96 -13.10 19.55 -0.08
C PRO A 96 -11.82 18.90 -0.62
N ASP A 97 -10.80 18.82 0.22
CA ASP A 97 -9.57 18.04 -0.03
C ASP A 97 -9.37 17.02 1.10
N PRO A 98 -9.81 15.77 0.90
CA PRO A 98 -9.64 14.71 1.89
C PRO A 98 -8.16 14.39 2.19
N LEU A 99 -7.24 14.63 1.25
CA LEU A 99 -5.80 14.35 1.45
C LEU A 99 -5.15 15.35 2.43
N ALA A 100 -5.78 16.51 2.63
CA ALA A 100 -5.30 17.50 3.57
C ALA A 100 -5.70 17.24 5.03
N VAL A 101 -6.67 16.34 5.26
CA VAL A 101 -7.15 16.00 6.60
C VAL A 101 -6.06 15.31 7.40
N GLY A 102 -5.88 15.71 8.66
CA GLY A 102 -4.72 15.34 9.48
C GLY A 102 -4.46 13.83 9.59
N HIS A 103 -5.48 13.03 9.93
CA HIS A 103 -5.32 11.57 10.06
C HIS A 103 -5.11 10.87 8.71
N VAL A 104 -5.72 11.39 7.64
CA VAL A 104 -5.52 10.88 6.27
C VAL A 104 -4.07 11.10 5.86
N ARG A 105 -3.56 12.33 6.02
CA ARG A 105 -2.19 12.70 5.68
C ARG A 105 -1.20 11.85 6.45
N ALA A 106 -1.37 11.75 7.77
CA ALA A 106 -0.49 10.94 8.62
C ALA A 106 -0.47 9.46 8.17
N ALA A 107 -1.62 8.90 7.79
CA ALA A 107 -1.68 7.54 7.28
C ALA A 107 -1.00 7.39 5.90
N LEU A 108 -1.12 8.37 5.01
CA LEU A 108 -0.40 8.38 3.73
C LEU A 108 1.12 8.50 3.93
N ASP A 109 1.56 9.35 4.85
CA ASP A 109 2.98 9.51 5.19
C ASP A 109 3.56 8.20 5.75
N ALA A 110 2.80 7.48 6.58
CA ALA A 110 3.20 6.17 7.10
C ALA A 110 3.30 5.11 5.99
N ILE A 111 2.35 5.10 5.04
CA ILE A 111 2.39 4.21 3.88
C ILE A 111 3.61 4.52 3.00
N GLU A 112 3.88 5.80 2.76
CA GLU A 112 5.05 6.25 2.01
C GLU A 112 6.36 5.82 2.65
N ALA A 113 6.50 6.02 3.96
CA ALA A 113 7.66 5.57 4.71
C ALA A 113 7.85 4.04 4.62
N GLY A 114 6.77 3.27 4.76
CA GLY A 114 6.83 1.82 4.66
C GLY A 114 7.21 1.30 3.26
N PHE A 115 6.74 1.95 2.20
CA PHE A 115 7.13 1.57 0.83
C PHE A 115 8.54 2.07 0.46
N ALA A 116 8.97 3.20 1.01
CA ALA A 116 10.37 3.64 0.89
C ALA A 116 11.33 2.68 1.59
N GLU A 117 10.96 2.09 2.74
CA GLU A 117 11.75 1.04 3.40
C GLU A 117 11.92 -0.19 2.51
N LEU A 118 10.86 -0.64 1.83
CA LEU A 118 10.93 -1.77 0.90
C LEU A 118 11.88 -1.50 -0.29
N ALA A 119 11.87 -0.28 -0.81
CA ALA A 119 12.67 0.12 -1.96
C ALA A 119 14.13 0.47 -1.59
N GLY A 120 14.39 0.77 -0.32
CA GLY A 120 15.72 1.04 0.20
C GLY A 120 16.58 -0.22 0.34
N PRO A 121 17.91 -0.05 0.45
CA PRO A 121 18.84 -1.14 0.71
C PRO A 121 18.60 -1.84 2.07
#